data_AF-A0A1H1FF69-F1
#
_entry.id   AF-A0A1H1FF69-F1
#
_cell.length_a   1.000
_cell.length_b   1.000
_cell.length_c   1.000
_cell.angle_alpha   90.00
_cell.angle_beta   90.00
_cell.angle_gamma   90.00
#
_symmetry.space_group_name_H-M   'P 1'
#
loop_
_entity.id
_entity.type
_entity.pdbx_description
1 polymer ?
#
loop_
_entity_poly.entity_id
_entity_poly.type
_entity_poly.pdbx_seq_one_letter_code
_entity_poly.pdbx_strand_id
1 'polypeptide(L)'
;MVEPTQPLPNSPGAPPPAPVASPPVPSPVASPSTPPPPTPSADAAPKRPDGLADQYWDDKAGVKVDAVLADLGKFQTDAAARAALVPESPDKYTVALPADFKLPDGWQVNADDPAWKAGREFAHKAGLSQDQFAGLARIYVENQIASAERDNAAIADMVKARDTALGANGPARVDAVNNWFKAAFDQKVADQLSKTLFTPDIVSAFEKIQLALTNQGTQAFRQDGRTQGRSDGKPEGWESWSAIDRRTWDLQQQDAKRQGR
;
A
#
# COMPACT_ATOMS: atom_id res chain seq x y z
N MET A 1 -12.75 8.68 -9.45
CA MET A 1 -14.19 8.75 -9.15
C MET A 1 -14.42 7.94 -7.90
N VAL A 2 -14.50 8.61 -6.76
CA VAL A 2 -14.81 8.05 -5.44
C VAL A 2 -15.81 9.02 -4.80
N GLU A 3 -16.96 8.51 -4.40
CA GLU A 3 -18.05 9.25 -3.75
C GLU A 3 -17.62 9.79 -2.38
N PRO A 4 -17.98 11.04 -2.03
CA PRO A 4 -17.88 11.53 -0.66
C PRO A 4 -19.15 11.24 0.15
N THR A 5 -18.98 10.57 1.28
CA THR A 5 -20.00 10.29 2.30
C THR A 5 -20.43 11.58 3.01
N GLN A 6 -21.74 11.85 3.06
CA GLN A 6 -22.32 13.00 3.76
C GLN A 6 -22.47 12.77 5.28
N PRO A 7 -22.38 13.84 6.11
CA PRO A 7 -22.63 13.78 7.56
C PRO A 7 -24.12 13.94 7.91
N LEU A 8 -24.55 13.26 8.98
CA LEU A 8 -25.91 13.34 9.55
C LEU A 8 -26.20 14.69 10.24
N PRO A 9 -27.43 15.24 10.12
CA PRO A 9 -27.84 16.47 10.80
C PRO A 9 -28.28 16.26 12.26
N ASN A 10 -27.84 17.20 13.11
CA ASN A 10 -28.22 17.39 14.52
C ASN A 10 -29.73 17.75 14.65
N SER A 11 -30.46 17.07 15.53
CA SER A 11 -31.83 17.47 15.90
C SER A 11 -31.87 18.39 17.13
N PRO A 12 -32.62 19.51 17.10
CA PRO A 12 -32.77 20.44 18.21
C PRO A 12 -33.78 19.97 19.28
N GLY A 13 -33.53 20.38 20.53
CA GLY A 13 -34.22 19.95 21.76
C GLY A 13 -35.68 20.34 21.88
N ALA A 14 -36.45 19.48 22.56
CA ALA A 14 -37.85 19.69 22.90
C ALA A 14 -38.02 20.44 24.25
N PRO A 15 -39.07 21.27 24.40
CA PRO A 15 -39.35 22.07 25.61
C PRO A 15 -39.95 21.24 26.77
N PRO A 16 -39.92 21.77 28.02
CA PRO A 16 -40.29 21.01 29.22
C PRO A 16 -41.81 20.90 29.43
N PRO A 17 -42.32 19.76 29.95
CA PRO A 17 -43.71 19.64 30.39
C PRO A 17 -43.94 20.19 31.82
N ALA A 18 -45.14 20.76 32.00
CA ALA A 18 -45.68 21.37 33.23
C ALA A 18 -46.04 20.34 34.35
N PRO A 19 -46.26 20.77 35.61
CA PRO A 19 -46.35 19.86 36.76
C PRO A 19 -47.71 19.17 36.83
N VAL A 20 -47.72 17.84 36.99
CA VAL A 20 -48.93 17.05 37.22
C VAL A 20 -49.03 16.69 38.70
N ALA A 21 -50.19 16.98 39.29
CA ALA A 21 -50.53 16.78 40.70
C ALA A 21 -50.41 15.31 41.16
N SER A 22 -49.97 15.14 42.42
CA SER A 22 -49.83 13.84 43.09
C SER A 22 -51.18 13.17 43.36
N PRO A 23 -51.38 11.88 43.00
CA PRO A 23 -52.48 11.08 43.54
C PRO A 23 -52.14 10.52 44.94
N PRO A 24 -53.16 10.19 45.77
CA PRO A 24 -52.99 9.89 47.19
C PRO A 24 -52.36 8.51 47.46
N VAL A 25 -51.65 8.41 48.58
CA VAL A 25 -51.01 7.18 49.10
C VAL A 25 -52.10 6.22 49.64
N PRO A 26 -52.17 4.96 49.18
CA PRO A 26 -52.99 3.95 49.84
C PRO A 26 -52.26 3.37 51.08
N SER A 27 -53.01 3.23 52.18
CA SER A 27 -52.61 2.62 53.46
C SER A 27 -52.08 1.18 53.33
N PRO A 28 -51.22 0.71 54.27
CA PRO A 28 -50.55 -0.59 54.15
C PRO A 28 -51.51 -1.75 54.40
N VAL A 29 -51.60 -2.66 53.43
CA VAL A 29 -52.25 -3.97 53.59
C VAL A 29 -51.24 -4.93 54.24
N ALA A 30 -51.69 -5.62 55.29
CA ALA A 30 -50.91 -6.60 56.03
C ALA A 30 -50.37 -7.72 55.12
N SER A 31 -49.08 -8.02 55.24
CA SER A 31 -48.40 -9.10 54.51
C SER A 31 -48.87 -10.48 54.99
N PRO A 32 -49.18 -11.43 54.09
CA PRO A 32 -49.34 -12.83 54.48
C PRO A 32 -47.97 -13.45 54.83
N SER A 33 -47.90 -14.11 55.98
CA SER A 33 -46.72 -14.81 56.49
C SER A 33 -46.27 -15.91 55.51
N THR A 34 -45.08 -15.75 54.93
CA THR A 34 -44.41 -16.81 54.16
C THR A 34 -43.85 -17.85 55.13
N PRO A 35 -44.02 -19.17 54.88
CA PRO A 35 -43.33 -20.19 55.67
C PRO A 35 -41.81 -20.04 55.48
N PRO A 36 -41.00 -20.30 56.53
CA PRO A 36 -39.55 -20.13 56.45
C PRO A 36 -38.94 -21.04 55.37
N PRO A 37 -37.86 -20.61 54.68
CA PRO A 37 -37.14 -21.46 53.74
C PRO A 37 -36.63 -22.73 54.45
N PRO A 38 -36.55 -23.89 53.77
CA PRO A 38 -35.96 -25.07 54.35
C PRO A 38 -34.52 -24.76 54.76
N THR A 39 -34.20 -25.00 56.02
CA THR A 39 -32.84 -24.95 56.56
C THR A 39 -31.94 -25.83 55.68
N PRO A 40 -30.84 -25.31 55.10
CA PRO A 40 -29.92 -26.17 54.36
C PRO A 40 -29.37 -27.24 55.31
N SER A 41 -29.58 -28.51 54.98
CA SER A 41 -28.96 -29.64 55.68
C SER A 41 -27.45 -29.43 55.77
N ALA A 42 -26.93 -29.37 56.98
CA ALA A 42 -25.51 -29.14 57.29
C ALA A 42 -24.59 -30.34 56.99
N ASP A 43 -24.99 -31.26 56.08
CA ASP A 43 -24.29 -32.54 55.87
C ASP A 43 -24.28 -33.02 54.40
N ALA A 44 -24.54 -32.11 53.45
CA ALA A 44 -24.30 -32.41 52.04
C ALA A 44 -22.85 -32.03 51.70
N ALA A 45 -22.03 -33.03 51.36
CA ALA A 45 -20.69 -32.79 50.82
C ALA A 45 -20.77 -31.78 49.67
N PRO A 46 -19.89 -30.76 49.64
CA PRO A 46 -19.98 -29.71 48.63
C PRO A 46 -19.87 -30.34 47.24
N LYS A 47 -20.76 -29.96 46.32
CA LYS A 47 -20.71 -30.42 44.93
C LYS A 47 -19.79 -29.49 44.14
N ARG A 48 -18.82 -30.06 43.42
CA ARG A 48 -17.87 -29.29 42.62
C ARG A 48 -18.57 -28.53 41.48
N PRO A 49 -18.30 -27.22 41.33
CA PRO A 49 -18.73 -26.46 40.16
C PRO A 49 -18.02 -26.92 38.89
N ASP A 50 -18.76 -27.00 37.77
CA ASP A 50 -18.18 -27.26 36.45
C ASP A 50 -17.22 -26.13 36.04
N GLY A 51 -16.01 -26.48 35.59
CA GLY A 51 -14.98 -25.54 35.11
C GLY A 51 -13.91 -25.11 36.13
N LEU A 52 -14.08 -25.44 37.41
CA LEU A 52 -13.01 -25.22 38.41
C LEU A 52 -11.96 -26.33 38.28
N ALA A 53 -10.66 -26.02 38.23
CA ALA A 53 -9.60 -27.04 38.11
C ALA A 53 -9.42 -27.88 39.39
N ASP A 54 -8.95 -29.14 39.26
CA ASP A 54 -8.79 -30.11 40.37
C ASP A 54 -7.93 -29.54 41.52
N GLN A 55 -6.91 -28.76 41.16
CA GLN A 55 -5.99 -28.15 42.11
C GLN A 55 -6.65 -27.15 43.07
N TYR A 56 -7.81 -26.60 42.71
CA TYR A 56 -8.57 -25.63 43.53
C TYR A 56 -9.77 -26.26 44.26
N TRP A 57 -9.93 -27.57 44.21
CA TRP A 57 -11.05 -28.29 44.83
C TRP A 57 -10.58 -29.32 45.87
N ASP A 58 -11.35 -29.47 46.94
CA ASP A 58 -11.25 -30.48 47.98
C ASP A 58 -12.62 -31.14 48.20
N ASP A 59 -12.68 -32.47 48.17
CA ASP A 59 -13.96 -33.19 48.27
C ASP A 59 -14.61 -33.10 49.67
N LYS A 60 -13.84 -32.69 50.70
CA LYS A 60 -14.33 -32.54 52.07
C LYS A 60 -14.56 -31.08 52.45
N ALA A 61 -13.67 -30.18 52.03
CA ALA A 61 -13.66 -28.77 52.40
C ALA A 61 -14.23 -27.84 51.31
N GLY A 62 -14.47 -28.34 50.09
CA GLY A 62 -14.94 -27.55 48.96
C GLY A 62 -13.82 -26.78 48.27
N VAL A 63 -14.03 -25.51 47.93
CA VAL A 63 -13.02 -24.70 47.22
C VAL A 63 -11.80 -24.44 48.10
N LYS A 64 -10.60 -24.73 47.59
CA LYS A 64 -9.33 -24.37 48.20
C LYS A 64 -9.06 -22.88 48.01
N VAL A 65 -9.73 -22.03 48.81
CA VAL A 65 -9.65 -20.57 48.72
C VAL A 65 -8.21 -20.08 48.83
N ASP A 66 -7.39 -20.66 49.71
CA ASP A 66 -5.98 -20.29 49.86
C ASP A 66 -5.16 -20.56 48.59
N ALA A 67 -5.44 -21.66 47.88
CA ALA A 67 -4.75 -21.97 46.62
C ALA A 67 -5.15 -21.01 45.49
N VAL A 68 -6.44 -20.64 45.43
CA VAL A 68 -6.94 -19.64 44.47
C VAL A 68 -6.34 -18.26 44.76
N LEU A 69 -6.31 -17.84 46.03
CA LEU A 69 -5.70 -16.57 46.44
C LEU A 69 -4.20 -16.53 46.17
N ALA A 70 -3.48 -17.63 46.41
CA ALA A 70 -2.05 -17.73 46.12
C ALA A 70 -1.76 -17.55 44.62
N ASP A 71 -2.52 -18.21 43.73
CA ASP A 71 -2.31 -18.07 42.28
C ASP A 71 -2.79 -16.72 41.74
N LEU A 72 -3.85 -16.14 42.33
CA LEU A 72 -4.24 -14.75 42.03
C LEU A 72 -3.14 -13.76 42.44
N GLY A 73 -2.50 -13.98 43.59
CA GLY A 73 -1.37 -13.19 44.07
C GLY A 73 -0.16 -13.29 43.16
N LYS A 74 0.18 -14.50 42.67
CA LYS A 74 1.22 -14.67 41.64
C LYS A 74 0.87 -13.95 40.36
N PHE A 75 -0.36 -14.09 39.87
CA PHE A 75 -0.80 -13.41 38.65
C PHE A 75 -0.70 -11.88 38.77
N GLN A 76 -1.11 -11.31 39.91
CA GLN A 76 -0.95 -9.88 40.16
C GLN A 76 0.51 -9.46 40.22
N THR A 77 1.37 -10.27 40.87
CA THR A 77 2.80 -10.00 40.97
C THR A 77 3.47 -10.05 39.60
N ASP A 78 3.14 -11.04 38.78
CA ASP A 78 3.64 -11.20 37.42
C ASP A 78 3.12 -10.07 36.51
N ALA A 79 1.86 -9.68 36.65
CA ALA A 79 1.28 -8.56 35.92
C ALA A 79 1.96 -7.24 36.30
N ALA A 80 2.21 -7.01 37.59
CA ALA A 80 2.93 -5.84 38.07
C ALA A 80 4.40 -5.84 37.59
N ALA A 81 5.05 -7.00 37.60
CA ALA A 81 6.41 -7.17 37.08
C ALA A 81 6.49 -6.87 35.58
N ARG A 82 5.50 -7.35 34.79
CA ARG A 82 5.41 -7.02 33.35
C ARG A 82 5.14 -5.54 33.14
N ALA A 83 4.21 -4.94 33.88
CA ALA A 83 3.92 -3.51 33.78
C ALA A 83 5.14 -2.64 34.11
N ALA A 84 6.00 -3.08 35.03
CA ALA A 84 7.25 -2.40 35.36
C ALA A 84 8.30 -2.44 34.22
N LEU A 85 8.19 -3.39 33.28
CA LEU A 85 9.07 -3.51 32.10
C LEU A 85 8.54 -2.73 30.89
N VAL A 86 7.30 -2.24 30.94
CA VAL A 86 6.72 -1.41 29.89
C VAL A 86 7.26 0.01 30.05
N PRO A 87 7.85 0.62 29.00
CA PRO A 87 8.26 2.02 29.04
C PRO A 87 7.09 2.96 29.40
N GLU A 88 7.36 4.01 30.17
CA GLU A 88 6.35 4.93 30.71
C GLU A 88 5.50 5.61 29.61
N SER A 89 6.09 5.87 28.44
CA SER A 89 5.41 6.45 27.29
C SER A 89 5.87 5.79 25.98
N PRO A 90 5.08 5.90 24.90
CA PRO A 90 5.47 5.43 23.58
C PRO A 90 6.84 5.96 23.13
N ASP A 91 7.16 7.21 23.45
CA ASP A 91 8.42 7.85 23.00
C ASP A 91 9.68 7.30 23.69
N LYS A 92 9.53 6.55 24.79
CA LYS A 92 10.65 5.92 25.49
C LYS A 92 11.11 4.61 24.85
N TYR A 93 10.34 4.07 23.92
CA TYR A 93 10.77 2.90 23.16
C TYR A 93 11.90 3.27 22.22
N THR A 94 13.02 2.58 22.36
CA THR A 94 14.17 2.76 21.46
C THR A 94 14.11 1.74 20.34
N VAL A 95 14.30 2.18 19.09
CA VAL A 95 14.51 1.29 17.94
C VAL A 95 15.95 0.77 18.01
N ALA A 96 16.20 -0.11 18.97
CA ALA A 96 17.48 -0.78 19.13
C ALA A 96 17.40 -2.14 18.44
N LEU A 97 18.20 -2.32 17.40
CA LEU A 97 18.42 -3.65 16.86
C LEU A 97 19.32 -4.44 17.83
N PRO A 98 19.10 -5.76 17.98
CA PRO A 98 19.98 -6.60 18.78
C PRO A 98 21.44 -6.48 18.32
N ALA A 99 22.39 -6.48 19.26
CA ALA A 99 23.81 -6.24 18.95
C ALA A 99 24.44 -7.32 18.05
N ASP A 100 23.85 -8.51 18.02
CA ASP A 100 24.19 -9.63 17.13
C ASP A 100 23.62 -9.49 15.71
N PHE A 101 22.71 -8.54 15.49
CA PHE A 101 22.07 -8.32 14.20
C PHE A 101 23.00 -7.54 13.26
N LYS A 102 23.47 -8.21 12.21
CA LYS A 102 24.28 -7.59 11.15
C LYS A 102 23.39 -7.14 10.01
N LEU A 103 23.37 -5.84 9.75
CA LEU A 103 22.79 -5.31 8.53
C LEU A 103 23.69 -5.66 7.34
N PRO A 104 23.11 -5.99 6.17
CA PRO A 104 23.87 -6.11 4.92
C PRO A 104 24.59 -4.80 4.56
N ASP A 105 25.65 -4.89 3.75
CA ASP A 105 26.42 -3.71 3.35
C ASP A 105 25.53 -2.66 2.65
N GLY A 106 25.70 -1.40 3.05
CA GLY A 106 24.93 -0.27 2.50
C GLY A 106 23.52 -0.10 3.06
N TRP A 107 23.04 -1.00 3.92
CA TRP A 107 21.76 -0.83 4.61
C TRP A 107 21.88 0.08 5.83
N GLN A 108 20.90 0.96 5.99
CA GLN A 108 20.74 1.81 7.17
C GLN A 108 19.29 1.79 7.62
N VAL A 109 19.07 1.71 8.93
CA VAL A 109 17.73 1.86 9.47
C VAL A 109 17.33 3.32 9.39
N ASN A 110 16.25 3.59 8.66
CA ASN A 110 15.65 4.93 8.65
C ASN A 110 14.93 5.16 9.99
N ALA A 111 15.51 5.99 10.86
CA ALA A 111 14.91 6.32 12.15
C ALA A 111 13.63 7.16 12.02
N ASP A 112 13.46 7.87 10.90
CA ASP A 112 12.32 8.74 10.63
C ASP A 112 11.14 8.00 9.96
N ASP A 113 11.22 6.67 9.82
CA ASP A 113 10.13 5.88 9.26
C ASP A 113 8.85 6.04 10.11
N PRO A 114 7.71 6.46 9.52
CA PRO A 114 6.42 6.55 10.21
C PRO A 114 6.00 5.24 10.89
N ALA A 115 6.44 4.09 10.38
CA ALA A 115 6.20 2.78 10.98
C ALA A 115 6.77 2.68 12.40
N TRP A 116 7.88 3.36 12.70
CA TRP A 116 8.44 3.36 14.05
C TRP A 116 7.54 4.08 15.04
N LYS A 117 6.95 5.22 14.65
CA LYS A 117 6.00 5.93 15.51
C LYS A 117 4.78 5.07 15.80
N ALA A 118 4.17 4.50 14.76
CA ALA A 118 3.03 3.61 14.91
C ALA A 118 3.37 2.36 15.75
N GLY A 119 4.57 1.79 15.54
CA GLY A 119 5.07 0.65 16.30
C GLY A 119 5.22 0.95 17.79
N ARG A 120 5.75 2.13 18.14
CA ARG A 120 5.88 2.58 19.54
C ARG A 120 4.53 2.79 20.21
N GLU A 121 3.59 3.43 19.52
CA GLU A 121 2.22 3.63 20.01
C GLU A 121 1.51 2.28 20.23
N PHE A 122 1.64 1.36 19.27
CA PHE A 122 1.11 0.01 19.38
C PHE A 122 1.73 -0.75 20.54
N ALA A 123 3.06 -0.72 20.68
CA ALA A 123 3.79 -1.43 21.73
C ALA A 123 3.37 -0.95 23.12
N HIS A 124 3.26 0.37 23.32
CA HIS A 124 2.76 0.95 24.58
C HIS A 124 1.32 0.53 24.87
N LYS A 125 0.43 0.65 23.88
CA LYS A 125 -0.98 0.25 24.02
C LYS A 125 -1.15 -1.24 24.31
N ALA A 126 -0.28 -2.08 23.75
CA ALA A 126 -0.29 -3.52 23.95
C ALA A 126 0.46 -3.97 25.23
N GLY A 127 1.10 -3.05 25.95
CA GLY A 127 1.86 -3.36 27.16
C GLY A 127 3.10 -4.22 26.88
N LEU A 128 3.77 -4.02 25.74
CA LEU A 128 4.99 -4.74 25.40
C LEU A 128 6.17 -4.22 26.22
N SER A 129 7.16 -5.07 26.49
CA SER A 129 8.43 -4.61 27.05
C SER A 129 9.32 -4.01 25.96
N GLN A 130 10.37 -3.29 26.37
CA GLN A 130 11.40 -2.78 25.44
C GLN A 130 12.06 -3.92 24.64
N ASP A 131 12.32 -5.07 25.26
CA ASP A 131 12.93 -6.22 24.58
C ASP A 131 12.00 -6.84 23.54
N GLN A 132 10.70 -6.93 23.85
CA GLN A 132 9.69 -7.39 22.90
C GLN A 132 9.58 -6.43 21.71
N PHE A 133 9.63 -5.12 21.96
CA PHE A 133 9.66 -4.12 20.90
C PHE A 133 10.92 -4.22 20.04
N ALA A 134 12.10 -4.42 20.64
CA ALA A 134 13.35 -4.65 19.91
C ALA A 134 13.27 -5.90 19.01
N GLY A 135 12.63 -6.97 19.48
CA GLY A 135 12.35 -8.17 18.69
C GLY A 135 11.45 -7.87 17.48
N LEU A 136 10.38 -7.08 17.65
CA LEU A 136 9.52 -6.64 16.55
C LEU A 136 10.27 -5.74 15.56
N ALA A 137 11.10 -4.82 16.06
CA ALA A 137 11.91 -3.94 15.23
C ALA A 137 12.89 -4.72 14.36
N ARG A 138 13.51 -5.77 14.91
CA ARG A 138 14.35 -6.70 14.15
C ARG A 138 13.58 -7.36 13.01
N ILE A 139 12.43 -7.98 13.29
CA ILE A 139 11.61 -8.66 12.27
C ILE A 139 11.21 -7.68 11.15
N TYR A 140 10.86 -6.45 11.52
CA TYR A 140 10.51 -5.41 10.56
C TYR A 140 11.70 -5.06 9.64
N VAL A 141 12.89 -4.85 10.21
CA VAL A 141 14.10 -4.56 9.43
C VAL A 141 14.51 -5.75 8.55
N GLU A 142 14.43 -6.98 9.07
CA GLU A 142 14.66 -8.21 8.29
C GLU A 142 13.70 -8.30 7.09
N ASN A 143 12.43 -7.96 7.28
CA ASN A 143 11.44 -7.96 6.21
C ASN A 143 11.74 -6.89 5.15
N GLN A 144 12.14 -5.69 5.58
CA GLN A 144 12.54 -4.62 4.68
C GLN A 144 13.73 -5.03 3.82
N ILE A 145 14.76 -5.64 4.43
CA ILE A 145 15.92 -6.19 3.73
C ILE A 145 15.47 -7.22 2.69
N ALA A 146 14.70 -8.23 3.12
CA ALA A 146 14.21 -9.27 2.24
C ALA A 146 13.29 -8.74 1.13
N SER A 147 12.56 -7.64 1.37
CA SER A 147 11.76 -6.99 0.34
C SER A 147 12.65 -6.33 -0.72
N ALA A 148 13.63 -5.52 -0.32
CA ALA A 148 14.47 -4.85 -1.31
C ALA A 148 15.36 -5.84 -2.07
N GLU A 149 15.80 -6.94 -1.45
CA GLU A 149 16.51 -8.01 -2.16
C GLU A 149 15.63 -8.65 -3.24
N ARG A 150 14.35 -8.91 -2.94
CA ARG A 150 13.38 -9.42 -3.92
C ARG A 150 13.15 -8.42 -5.05
N ASP A 151 12.99 -7.14 -4.73
CA ASP A 151 12.79 -6.09 -5.72
C ASP A 151 14.02 -5.95 -6.64
N ASN A 152 15.23 -5.97 -6.06
CA ASN A 152 16.48 -5.93 -6.82
C ASN A 152 16.64 -7.15 -7.73
N ALA A 153 16.29 -8.35 -7.25
CA ALA A 153 16.29 -9.56 -8.06
C ALA A 153 15.29 -9.46 -9.22
N ALA A 154 14.07 -8.98 -8.95
CA ALA A 154 13.06 -8.77 -10.00
C ALA A 154 13.52 -7.75 -11.05
N ILE A 155 14.17 -6.66 -10.64
CA ILE A 155 14.75 -5.67 -11.57
C ILE A 155 15.85 -6.31 -12.42
N ALA A 156 16.75 -7.08 -11.81
CA ALA A 156 17.82 -7.77 -12.54
C ALA A 156 17.26 -8.76 -13.58
N ASP A 157 16.21 -9.50 -13.22
CA ASP A 157 15.52 -10.41 -14.13
C ASP A 157 14.84 -9.66 -15.29
N MET A 158 14.19 -8.52 -15.02
CA MET A 158 13.61 -7.67 -16.05
C MET A 158 14.67 -7.13 -17.02
N VAL A 159 15.82 -6.67 -16.51
CA VAL A 159 16.95 -6.21 -17.32
C VAL A 159 17.47 -7.34 -18.21
N LYS A 160 17.66 -8.53 -17.63
CA LYS A 160 18.10 -9.72 -18.37
C LYS A 160 17.10 -10.12 -19.46
N ALA A 161 15.81 -10.10 -19.16
CA ALA A 161 14.75 -10.42 -20.11
C ALA A 161 14.70 -9.40 -21.27
N ARG A 162 14.81 -8.10 -20.95
CA ARG A 162 14.93 -7.02 -21.95
C ARG A 162 16.13 -7.25 -22.86
N ASP A 163 17.31 -7.49 -22.28
CA ASP A 163 18.55 -7.64 -23.06
C ASP A 163 18.50 -8.89 -23.94
N THR A 164 17.93 -9.98 -23.43
CA THR A 164 17.68 -11.20 -24.23
C THR A 164 16.77 -10.92 -25.41
N ALA A 165 15.67 -10.17 -25.21
CA ALA A 165 14.73 -9.82 -26.27
C ALA A 165 15.33 -8.84 -27.32
N LEU A 166 16.24 -7.96 -26.91
CA LEU A 166 16.96 -7.06 -27.81
C LEU A 166 18.11 -7.74 -28.59
N GLY A 167 18.45 -8.97 -28.22
CA GLY A 167 19.51 -9.78 -28.83
C GLY A 167 20.89 -9.53 -28.23
N ALA A 168 21.94 -10.12 -28.82
CA ALA A 168 23.31 -10.05 -28.29
C ALA A 168 23.85 -8.62 -28.09
N ASN A 169 23.33 -7.64 -28.83
CA ASN A 169 23.70 -6.23 -28.72
C ASN A 169 22.76 -5.43 -27.79
N GLY A 170 21.86 -6.08 -27.05
CA GLY A 170 20.85 -5.43 -26.21
C GLY A 170 21.39 -4.39 -25.23
N PRO A 171 22.40 -4.72 -24.40
CA PRO A 171 23.00 -3.75 -23.48
C PRO A 171 23.57 -2.52 -24.21
N ALA A 172 24.31 -2.73 -25.30
CA ALA A 172 24.90 -1.65 -26.08
C ALA A 172 23.84 -0.73 -26.73
N ARG A 173 22.69 -1.28 -27.12
CA ARG A 173 21.55 -0.51 -27.63
C ARG A 173 20.93 0.38 -26.56
N VAL A 174 20.73 -0.15 -25.36
CA VAL A 174 20.23 0.62 -24.21
C VAL A 174 21.20 1.74 -23.85
N ASP A 175 22.50 1.45 -23.82
CA ASP A 175 23.54 2.45 -23.57
C ASP A 175 23.58 3.54 -24.64
N ALA A 176 23.39 3.18 -25.92
CA ALA A 176 23.30 4.15 -27.01
C ALA A 176 22.12 5.12 -26.83
N VAL A 177 20.94 4.60 -26.44
CA VAL A 177 19.77 5.43 -26.14
C VAL A 177 20.01 6.31 -24.91
N ASN A 178 20.60 5.77 -23.84
CA ASN A 178 20.95 6.54 -22.63
C ASN A 178 21.93 7.68 -22.94
N ASN A 179 22.96 7.41 -23.75
CA ASN A 179 23.93 8.41 -24.16
C ASN A 179 23.29 9.47 -25.06
N TRP A 180 22.38 9.07 -25.95
CA TRP A 180 21.59 10.01 -26.73
C TRP A 180 20.70 10.89 -25.84
N PHE A 181 20.04 10.35 -24.81
CA PHE A 181 19.27 11.14 -23.86
C PHE A 181 20.14 12.20 -23.16
N LYS A 182 21.32 11.82 -22.67
CA LYS A 182 22.27 12.75 -22.02
C LYS A 182 22.78 13.84 -22.97
N ALA A 183 22.84 13.56 -24.26
CA ALA A 183 23.26 14.54 -25.27
C ALA A 183 22.10 15.45 -25.74
N ALA A 184 20.87 14.93 -25.79
CA ALA A 184 19.71 15.62 -26.33
C ALA A 184 18.93 16.44 -25.29
N PHE A 185 19.03 16.08 -24.01
CA PHE A 185 18.26 16.69 -22.93
C PHE A 185 19.17 17.12 -21.77
N ASP A 186 18.64 17.97 -20.87
CA ASP A 186 19.32 18.23 -19.61
C ASP A 186 19.38 16.96 -18.73
N GLN A 187 20.31 16.95 -17.78
CA GLN A 187 20.61 15.79 -16.96
C GLN A 187 19.38 15.25 -16.21
N LYS A 188 18.54 16.13 -15.66
CA LYS A 188 17.37 15.70 -14.88
C LYS A 188 16.37 14.97 -15.77
N VAL A 189 16.12 15.48 -16.98
CA VAL A 189 15.22 14.84 -17.95
C VAL A 189 15.83 13.55 -18.49
N ALA A 190 17.11 13.55 -18.83
CA ALA A 190 17.81 12.36 -19.31
C ALA A 190 17.76 11.21 -18.28
N ASP A 191 17.97 11.50 -17.00
CA ASP A 191 17.89 10.52 -15.92
C ASP A 191 16.49 9.92 -15.76
N GLN A 192 15.44 10.73 -15.94
CA GLN A 192 14.04 10.24 -15.87
C GLN A 192 13.68 9.38 -17.08
N LEU A 193 14.09 9.78 -18.29
CA LEU A 193 13.86 8.99 -19.50
C LEU A 193 14.63 7.66 -19.46
N SER A 194 15.86 7.66 -18.97
CA SER A 194 16.68 6.44 -18.82
C SER A 194 16.00 5.38 -17.94
N LYS A 195 15.27 5.80 -16.91
CA LYS A 195 14.49 4.90 -16.02
C LYS A 195 13.32 4.20 -16.73
N THR A 196 12.90 4.68 -17.90
CA THR A 196 11.81 4.07 -18.68
C THR A 196 12.28 2.93 -19.59
N LEU A 197 13.59 2.75 -19.78
CA LEU A 197 14.17 1.75 -20.70
C LEU A 197 14.15 0.31 -20.15
N PHE A 198 13.10 -0.08 -19.43
CA PHE A 198 12.99 -1.40 -18.79
C PHE A 198 12.32 -2.46 -19.68
N THR A 199 11.79 -2.09 -20.86
CA THR A 199 11.23 -3.05 -21.84
C THR A 199 11.90 -2.91 -23.21
N PRO A 200 11.96 -4.00 -24.01
CA PRO A 200 12.59 -3.97 -25.33
C PRO A 200 11.84 -3.07 -26.34
N ASP A 201 10.51 -2.98 -26.21
CA ASP A 201 9.68 -2.15 -27.08
C ASP A 201 9.93 -0.67 -26.86
N ILE A 202 10.11 -0.24 -25.61
CA ILE A 202 10.42 1.15 -25.28
C ILE A 202 11.79 1.54 -25.85
N VAL A 203 12.79 0.67 -25.69
CA VAL A 203 14.13 0.90 -26.29
C VAL A 203 14.00 1.04 -27.81
N SER A 204 13.30 0.12 -28.46
CA SER A 204 13.11 0.15 -29.93
C SER A 204 12.31 1.37 -30.40
N ALA A 205 11.37 1.87 -29.59
CA ALA A 205 10.62 3.09 -29.88
C ALA A 205 11.53 4.32 -29.82
N PHE A 206 12.38 4.43 -28.79
CA PHE A 206 13.31 5.56 -28.68
C PHE A 206 14.40 5.53 -29.74
N GLU A 207 14.90 4.37 -30.15
CA GLU A 207 15.82 4.26 -31.29
C GLU A 207 15.18 4.79 -32.58
N LYS A 208 13.89 4.49 -32.83
CA LYS A 208 13.16 5.03 -34.00
C LYS A 208 12.99 6.54 -33.92
N ILE A 209 12.71 7.08 -32.73
CA ILE A 209 12.60 8.54 -32.51
C ILE A 209 13.95 9.20 -32.75
N GLN A 210 15.03 8.65 -32.19
CA GLN A 210 16.40 9.12 -32.40
C GLN A 210 16.75 9.15 -33.89
N LEU A 211 16.45 8.07 -34.61
CA LEU A 211 16.69 7.98 -36.05
C LEU A 211 15.88 9.03 -36.82
N ALA A 212 14.60 9.21 -36.48
CA ALA A 212 13.74 10.20 -37.13
C ALA A 212 14.24 11.63 -36.92
N LEU A 213 14.66 11.98 -35.70
CA LEU A 213 15.19 13.31 -35.38
C LEU A 213 16.56 13.56 -36.03
N THR A 214 17.43 12.56 -36.02
CA THR A 214 18.77 12.69 -36.63
C THR A 214 18.67 12.82 -38.15
N ASN A 215 17.78 12.04 -38.79
CA ASN A 215 17.57 12.09 -40.23
C ASN A 215 16.87 13.38 -40.69
N GLN A 216 16.13 14.06 -39.82
CA GLN A 216 15.54 15.38 -40.11
C GLN A 216 16.60 16.50 -40.22
N GLY A 217 17.79 16.34 -39.63
CA GLY A 217 18.89 17.29 -39.76
C GLY A 217 19.72 17.17 -41.03
N THR A 218 19.64 16.03 -41.73
CA THR A 218 20.42 15.77 -42.97
C THR A 218 19.66 16.05 -44.27
N GLN A 219 18.35 16.26 -44.21
CA GLN A 219 17.68 16.97 -45.29
C GLN A 219 18.02 18.44 -45.06
N ALA A 220 19.10 18.93 -45.70
CA ALA A 220 19.32 20.35 -45.84
C ALA A 220 17.96 21.00 -46.12
N PHE A 221 17.61 22.05 -45.37
CA PHE A 221 16.58 22.98 -45.81
C PHE A 221 17.03 23.43 -47.20
N ARG A 222 16.60 22.70 -48.24
CA ARG A 222 16.70 23.16 -49.59
C ARG A 222 15.79 24.37 -49.56
N GLN A 223 16.40 25.54 -49.56
CA GLN A 223 15.78 26.83 -49.84
C GLN A 223 15.25 26.88 -51.29
N ASP A 224 14.87 25.72 -51.84
CA ASP A 224 14.22 25.48 -53.11
C ASP A 224 12.83 24.86 -52.90
N GLY A 225 12.40 24.70 -51.64
CA GLY A 225 11.09 24.18 -51.24
C GLY A 225 9.91 25.15 -51.42
N ARG A 226 10.07 26.22 -52.21
CA ARG A 226 8.94 26.92 -52.87
C ARG A 226 9.10 27.00 -54.39
N THR A 227 10.03 26.25 -54.99
CA THR A 227 10.22 26.20 -56.45
C THR A 227 10.59 24.83 -57.01
N GLN A 228 10.54 23.74 -56.25
CA GLN A 228 10.28 22.44 -56.87
C GLN A 228 8.81 22.38 -57.24
N GLY A 229 8.53 22.76 -58.49
CA GLY A 229 7.25 22.53 -59.13
C GLY A 229 6.80 21.13 -58.79
N ARG A 230 5.64 21.05 -58.14
CA ARG A 230 4.81 19.85 -58.19
C ARG A 230 4.67 19.59 -59.69
N SER A 231 5.40 18.63 -60.24
CA SER A 231 5.00 18.08 -61.52
C SER A 231 3.67 17.41 -61.19
N ASP A 232 2.58 18.11 -61.44
CA ASP A 232 1.21 17.75 -61.08
C ASP A 232 0.74 16.44 -61.75
N GLY A 233 1.66 15.62 -62.28
CA GLY A 233 1.42 14.48 -63.15
C GLY A 233 0.83 14.90 -64.50
N LYS A 234 0.62 16.20 -64.73
CA LYS A 234 -0.06 16.74 -65.89
C LYS A 234 0.83 16.57 -67.14
N PRO A 235 0.28 16.03 -68.24
CA PRO A 235 1.01 15.92 -69.50
C PRO A 235 1.38 17.29 -70.06
N GLU A 236 2.42 17.32 -70.90
CA GLU A 236 2.87 18.53 -71.57
C GLU A 236 1.71 19.14 -72.39
N GLY A 237 1.52 20.47 -72.27
CA GLY A 237 0.41 21.16 -72.92
C GLY A 237 -0.93 21.14 -72.17
N TRP A 238 -1.00 20.62 -70.94
CA TRP A 238 -2.23 20.59 -70.12
C TRP A 238 -3.02 21.90 -70.09
N GLU A 239 -2.33 23.05 -70.05
CA GLU A 239 -2.95 24.38 -70.03
C GLU A 239 -3.68 24.75 -71.33
N SER A 240 -3.38 24.07 -72.44
CA SER A 240 -4.07 24.23 -73.72
C SER A 240 -5.22 23.24 -73.92
N TRP A 241 -5.39 22.26 -73.03
CA TRP A 241 -6.46 21.28 -73.12
C TRP A 241 -7.82 21.91 -72.79
N SER A 242 -8.86 21.44 -73.47
CA SER A 242 -10.23 21.83 -73.14
C SER A 242 -10.60 21.33 -71.75
N ALA A 243 -11.61 21.98 -71.13
CA ALA A 243 -12.09 21.55 -69.82
C ALA A 243 -12.59 20.09 -69.79
N ILE A 244 -13.07 19.58 -70.95
CA ILE A 244 -13.56 18.21 -71.09
C ILE A 244 -12.39 17.21 -71.11
N ASP A 245 -11.31 17.54 -71.83
CA ASP A 245 -10.13 16.67 -71.93
C ASP A 245 -9.43 16.53 -70.59
N ARG A 246 -9.33 17.63 -69.83
CA ARG A 246 -8.78 17.63 -68.47
C ARG A 246 -9.59 16.74 -67.53
N ARG A 247 -10.92 16.84 -67.58
CA ARG A 247 -11.82 16.03 -66.75
C ARG A 247 -11.72 14.55 -67.08
N THR A 248 -11.56 14.20 -68.36
CA THR A 248 -11.44 12.82 -68.82
C THR A 248 -10.14 12.18 -68.33
N TRP A 249 -9.04 12.94 -68.37
CA TRP A 249 -7.76 12.50 -67.83
C TRP A 249 -7.78 12.30 -66.31
N ASP A 250 -8.42 13.21 -65.56
CA ASP A 250 -8.58 13.05 -64.11
C ASP A 250 -9.37 11.79 -63.73
N LEU A 251 -10.39 11.44 -64.51
CA LEU A 251 -11.18 10.22 -64.31
C LEU A 251 -10.35 8.96 -64.58
N GLN A 252 -9.56 8.94 -65.68
CA GLN A 252 -8.66 7.83 -65.96
C GLN A 252 -7.61 7.62 -64.86
N GLN A 253 -7.06 8.72 -64.30
CA GLN A 253 -6.12 8.64 -63.18
C GLN A 253 -6.76 8.11 -61.89
N GLN A 254 -8.04 8.39 -61.66
CA GLN A 254 -8.77 7.83 -60.51
C GLN A 254 -9.06 6.34 -60.69
N ASP A 255 -9.42 5.90 -61.90
CA ASP A 255 -9.69 4.49 -62.17
C ASP A 255 -8.41 3.64 -62.12
N ALA A 256 -7.29 4.14 -62.64
CA ALA A 256 -5.99 3.48 -62.53
C ALA A 256 -5.56 3.27 -61.07
N LYS A 257 -5.83 4.26 -60.19
CA LYS A 257 -5.56 4.14 -58.74
C LYS A 257 -6.48 3.15 -58.04
N ARG A 258 -7.68 2.92 -58.56
CA ARG A 258 -8.63 1.93 -58.02
C ARG A 258 -8.29 0.50 -58.43
N GLN A 259 -7.75 0.30 -59.64
CA GLN A 259 -7.37 -1.01 -60.14
C GLN A 259 -5.99 -1.49 -59.64
N GLY A 260 -5.17 -0.60 -59.10
CA GLY A 260 -3.86 -0.91 -58.51
C GLY A 260 -3.86 -1.24 -57.01
N ARG A 261 -5.00 -1.62 -56.42
CA ARG A 261 -5.12 -2.12 -55.05
C ARG A 261 -5.58 -3.58 -55.03
#